data_AF-A0A2P2KNE0-F1
#
_entry.id   AF-A0A2P2KNE0-F1
#
_cell.length_a   1.000
_cell.length_b   1.000
_cell.length_c   1.000
_cell.angle_alpha   90.00
_cell.angle_beta   90.00
_cell.angle_gamma   90.00
#
_symmetry.space_group_name_H-M   'P 1'
#
loop_
_entity.id
_entity.type
_entity.pdbx_description
1 polymer ?
#
loop_
_entity_poly.entity_id
_entity_poly.type
_entity_poly.pdbx_seq_one_letter_code
_entity_poly.pdbx_strand_id
1 'polypeptide(L)'
;MMLIKPQQACPTAEVYKCLQLDQTSQVDPLILLEKISRHGISQDVCINDLEPPAFEVLPSLKQLKKRIVAAGCGQYDAVFMSGSGSTIVGIGSLDPPQFLYDDDDYQDVFLSEASFLTREAGQWYREPVSSTACIATSEAPHSEE
;
A
#
# COMPACT_ATOMS: atom_id res chain seq x y z
N MET A 1 1.33 -6.57 4.51
CA MET A 1 1.31 -5.20 3.95
C MET A 1 -0.13 -4.76 3.85
N MET A 2 -0.39 -3.47 3.99
CA MET A 2 -1.73 -2.90 3.90
C MET A 2 -1.89 -2.13 2.58
N LEU A 3 -2.89 -2.50 1.79
CA LEU A 3 -3.25 -1.83 0.53
C LEU A 3 -4.38 -0.84 0.81
N ILE A 4 -4.15 0.42 0.47
CA ILE A 4 -5.08 1.53 0.68
C ILE A 4 -5.36 2.15 -0.68
N LYS A 5 -6.51 1.83 -1.27
CA LYS A 5 -6.86 2.24 -2.64
C LYS A 5 -8.07 3.18 -2.62
N PRO A 6 -7.89 4.48 -2.92
CA PRO A 6 -9.01 5.40 -3.06
C PRO A 6 -9.78 5.14 -4.36
N GLN A 7 -11.03 5.60 -4.42
CA GLN A 7 -11.89 5.43 -5.60
C GLN A 7 -11.43 6.24 -6.81
N GLN A 8 -10.77 7.38 -6.59
CA GLN A 8 -10.34 8.21 -7.72
C GLN A 8 -9.33 7.46 -8.59
N ALA A 9 -9.63 7.40 -9.88
CA ALA A 9 -8.71 6.86 -10.87
C ALA A 9 -7.53 7.82 -11.05
N CYS A 10 -6.32 7.26 -11.17
CA CYS A 10 -5.13 8.00 -11.59
C CYS A 10 -4.75 7.50 -12.99
N PRO A 11 -5.09 8.23 -14.08
CA PRO A 11 -4.90 7.73 -15.43
C PRO A 11 -3.41 7.55 -15.75
N THR A 12 -2.98 6.31 -15.93
CA THR A 12 -1.58 5.96 -16.20
C THR A 12 -0.98 6.79 -17.34
N ALA A 13 -1.72 6.96 -18.46
CA ALA A 13 -1.24 7.74 -19.59
C ALA A 13 -0.95 9.20 -19.24
N GLU A 14 -1.75 9.83 -18.39
CA GLU A 14 -1.53 11.23 -17.97
C GLU A 14 -0.33 11.34 -17.03
N VAL A 15 -0.17 10.37 -16.10
CA VAL A 15 1.01 10.33 -15.23
C VAL A 15 2.30 10.22 -16.05
N TYR A 16 2.34 9.36 -17.06
CA TYR A 16 3.51 9.22 -17.92
C TYR A 16 3.76 10.44 -18.82
N LYS A 17 2.73 11.19 -19.23
CA LYS A 17 2.91 12.45 -19.96
C LYS A 17 3.57 13.54 -19.12
N CYS A 18 3.31 13.54 -17.81
CA CYS A 18 3.91 14.48 -16.85
C CYS A 18 5.31 14.06 -16.36
N LEU A 19 5.75 12.83 -16.64
CA LEU A 19 7.05 12.32 -16.18
C LEU A 19 8.22 13.08 -16.83
N GLN A 20 9.10 13.62 -16.00
CA GLN A 20 10.32 14.30 -16.42
C GLN A 20 11.55 13.46 -16.00
N LEU A 21 12.28 12.95 -16.99
CA LEU A 21 13.40 12.01 -16.76
C LEU A 21 14.59 12.63 -16.01
N ASP A 22 14.76 13.94 -16.10
CA ASP A 22 15.77 14.69 -15.36
C ASP A 22 15.41 14.89 -13.88
N GLN A 23 14.16 14.60 -13.50
CA GLN A 23 13.68 14.68 -12.11
C GLN A 23 13.58 13.31 -11.43
N THR A 24 13.91 12.22 -12.13
CA THR A 24 13.87 10.87 -11.54
C THR A 24 15.07 10.62 -10.64
N SER A 25 14.91 9.67 -9.73
CA SER A 25 16.01 9.14 -8.91
C SER A 25 17.20 8.72 -9.77
N GLN A 26 18.39 9.09 -9.33
CA GLN A 26 19.66 8.68 -9.94
C GLN A 26 20.27 7.47 -9.22
N VAL A 27 19.54 6.89 -8.25
CA VAL A 27 20.01 5.74 -7.49
C VAL A 27 19.99 4.50 -8.39
N ASP A 28 21.09 3.77 -8.41
CA ASP A 28 21.18 2.50 -9.13
C ASP A 28 20.16 1.49 -8.55
N PRO A 29 19.20 0.98 -9.36
CA PRO A 29 18.21 0.03 -8.89
C PRO A 29 18.81 -1.29 -8.38
N LEU A 30 20.00 -1.68 -8.83
CA LEU A 30 20.68 -2.86 -8.31
C LEU A 30 21.14 -2.68 -6.86
N ILE A 31 21.52 -1.46 -6.47
CA ILE A 31 21.85 -1.11 -5.09
C ILE A 31 20.58 -1.17 -4.22
N LEU A 32 19.45 -0.67 -4.73
CA LEU A 32 18.17 -0.77 -4.02
C LEU A 32 17.77 -2.23 -3.80
N LEU A 33 17.89 -3.06 -4.83
CA LEU A 33 17.62 -4.50 -4.73
C LEU A 33 18.53 -5.20 -3.72
N GLU A 34 19.83 -4.89 -3.72
CA GLU A 34 20.78 -5.44 -2.75
C GLU A 34 20.38 -5.05 -1.31
N LYS A 35 20.03 -3.78 -1.09
CA LYS A 35 19.55 -3.30 0.22
C LYS A 35 18.27 -4.01 0.66
N ILE A 36 17.27 -4.12 -0.21
CA ILE A 36 16.02 -4.82 0.08
C ILE A 36 16.31 -6.28 0.46
N SER A 37 17.20 -6.93 -0.28
CA SER A 37 17.55 -8.33 -0.07
C SER A 37 18.29 -8.58 1.24
N ARG A 38 19.12 -7.64 1.69
CA ARG A 38 19.94 -7.77 2.92
C ARG A 38 19.29 -7.23 4.18
N HIS A 39 18.51 -6.16 4.05
CA HIS A 39 18.02 -5.37 5.19
C HIS A 39 16.49 -5.32 5.27
N GLY A 40 15.79 -5.92 4.30
CA GLY A 40 14.35 -5.83 4.20
C GLY A 40 13.88 -4.49 3.62
N ILE A 41 12.58 -4.21 3.78
CA ILE A 41 11.94 -3.02 3.22
C ILE A 41 12.01 -1.87 4.23
N SER A 42 12.43 -0.71 3.76
CA SER A 42 12.43 0.56 4.50
C SER A 42 12.02 1.70 3.57
N GLN A 43 11.64 2.85 4.13
CA GLN A 43 11.19 3.99 3.34
C GLN A 43 12.21 4.45 2.28
N ASP A 44 13.52 4.38 2.55
CA ASP A 44 14.56 4.87 1.65
C ASP A 44 14.79 3.99 0.41
N VAL A 45 14.34 2.73 0.45
CA VAL A 45 14.42 1.82 -0.70
C VAL A 45 13.12 1.76 -1.52
N CYS A 46 12.03 2.31 -0.97
CA CYS A 46 10.72 2.40 -1.63
C CYS A 46 10.61 3.65 -2.49
N ILE A 47 11.37 3.70 -3.58
CA ILE A 47 11.37 4.80 -4.55
C ILE A 47 10.33 4.52 -5.63
N ASN A 48 9.53 5.54 -5.96
CA ASN A 48 8.64 5.52 -7.10
C ASN A 48 8.68 6.89 -7.80
N ASP A 49 9.38 6.97 -8.92
CA ASP A 49 9.53 8.19 -9.72
C ASP A 49 8.21 8.66 -10.37
N LEU A 50 7.17 7.83 -10.35
CA LEU A 50 5.84 8.21 -10.81
C LEU A 50 5.03 8.94 -9.72
N GLU A 51 5.49 8.99 -8.47
CA GLU A 51 4.78 9.73 -7.41
C GLU A 51 4.68 11.24 -7.70
N PRO A 52 5.75 11.97 -8.03
CA PRO A 52 5.65 13.39 -8.35
C PRO A 52 4.62 13.68 -9.45
N PRO A 53 4.66 13.06 -10.66
CA PRO A 53 3.65 13.33 -11.68
C PRO A 53 2.26 12.81 -11.31
N ALA A 54 2.13 11.69 -10.60
CA ALA A 54 0.82 11.21 -10.13
C ALA A 54 0.18 12.19 -9.14
N PHE A 55 0.98 12.88 -8.32
CA PHE A 55 0.51 13.89 -7.40
C PHE A 55 0.15 15.23 -8.08
N GLU A 56 0.72 15.50 -9.25
CA GLU A 56 0.27 16.61 -10.09
C GLU A 56 -1.08 16.30 -10.75
N VAL A 57 -1.22 15.08 -11.29
CA VAL A 57 -2.46 14.60 -11.92
C VAL A 57 -3.59 14.42 -10.90
N LEU A 58 -3.28 13.93 -9.69
CA LEU A 58 -4.25 13.66 -8.63
C LEU A 58 -3.73 14.17 -7.26
N PRO A 59 -3.87 15.48 -6.96
CA PRO A 59 -3.34 16.07 -5.72
C PRO A 59 -3.91 15.47 -4.43
N SER A 60 -5.15 14.97 -4.47
CA SER A 60 -5.77 14.27 -3.33
C SER A 60 -4.99 13.02 -2.92
N LEU A 61 -4.32 12.35 -3.86
CA LEU A 61 -3.49 11.18 -3.58
C LEU A 61 -2.25 11.55 -2.74
N LYS A 62 -1.64 12.70 -3.02
CA LYS A 62 -0.54 13.25 -2.20
C LYS A 62 -1.00 13.56 -0.78
N GLN A 63 -2.20 14.14 -0.64
CA GLN A 63 -2.79 14.45 0.66
C GLN A 63 -3.08 13.18 1.45
N LEU A 64 -3.68 12.16 0.81
CA LEU A 64 -3.93 10.86 1.41
C LEU A 64 -2.63 10.20 1.90
N LYS A 65 -1.60 10.11 1.05
CA LYS A 65 -0.30 9.54 1.45
C LYS A 65 0.29 10.28 2.66
N LYS A 66 0.25 11.62 2.66
CA LYS A 66 0.73 12.44 3.79
C LYS A 66 -0.04 12.17 5.08
N ARG A 67 -1.38 12.07 5.01
CA ARG A 67 -2.22 11.75 6.19
C ARG A 67 -1.92 10.36 6.72
N ILE A 68 -1.72 9.36 5.84
CA ILE A 68 -1.33 7.99 6.24
C ILE A 68 0.01 8.00 6.98
N VAL A 69 1.03 8.68 6.44
CA VAL A 69 2.35 8.77 7.10
C VAL A 69 2.24 9.47 8.46
N ALA A 70 1.49 10.57 8.55
CA ALA A 70 1.32 11.32 9.79
C ALA A 70 0.56 10.54 10.85
N ALA A 71 -0.56 9.90 10.47
CA ALA A 71 -1.42 9.15 11.39
C ALA A 71 -0.84 7.80 11.79
N GLY A 72 0.01 7.20 10.95
CA GLY A 72 0.71 5.96 11.26
C GLY A 72 1.71 6.09 12.40
N CYS A 73 2.16 7.30 12.76
CA CYS A 73 3.02 7.57 13.93
C CYS A 73 4.24 6.62 14.06
N GLY A 74 4.83 6.19 12.94
CA GLY A 74 5.97 5.26 12.91
C GLY A 74 5.62 3.76 12.95
N GLN A 75 4.33 3.40 12.89
CA GLN A 75 3.89 1.99 12.78
C GLN A 75 4.18 1.38 11.41
N TYR A 76 4.34 2.21 10.37
CA TYR A 76 4.76 1.76 9.05
C TYR A 76 6.26 1.97 8.87
N ASP A 77 6.97 0.90 8.48
CA ASP A 77 8.38 0.95 8.05
C ASP A 77 8.55 1.71 6.73
N ALA A 78 7.52 1.65 5.87
CA ALA A 78 7.45 2.36 4.60
C ALA A 78 6.00 2.63 4.17
N VAL A 79 5.79 3.79 3.53
CA VAL A 79 4.57 4.16 2.83
C VAL A 79 4.92 4.69 1.44
N PHE A 80 4.39 4.05 0.40
CA PHE A 80 4.66 4.41 -0.99
C PHE A 80 3.46 4.12 -1.90
N MET A 81 3.43 4.75 -3.07
CA MET A 81 2.43 4.49 -4.09
C MET A 81 2.85 3.30 -4.96
N SER A 82 1.91 2.41 -5.29
CA SER A 82 2.15 1.31 -6.24
C SER A 82 1.91 1.76 -7.68
N GLY A 83 2.88 1.51 -8.57
CA GLY A 83 2.78 1.84 -10.00
C GLY A 83 2.57 3.33 -10.25
N SER A 84 1.66 3.69 -11.16
CA SER A 84 1.22 5.08 -11.39
C SER A 84 0.10 5.52 -10.45
N GLY A 85 -0.19 4.76 -9.39
CA GLY A 85 -1.33 4.98 -8.50
C GLY A 85 -2.63 4.34 -9.00
N SER A 86 -3.74 4.49 -8.26
CA SER A 86 -3.90 5.31 -7.05
C SER A 86 -3.64 4.57 -5.73
N THR A 87 -3.25 3.29 -5.74
CA THR A 87 -3.03 2.52 -4.51
C THR A 87 -1.81 3.01 -3.73
N ILE A 88 -2.00 3.31 -2.45
CA ILE A 88 -0.96 3.50 -1.44
C ILE A 88 -0.74 2.18 -0.71
N VAL A 89 0.52 1.86 -0.42
CA VAL A 89 0.93 0.64 0.28
C VAL A 89 1.62 1.04 1.58
N GLY A 90 1.16 0.46 2.70
CA GLY A 90 1.82 0.50 4.00
C GLY A 90 2.55 -0.82 4.29
N ILE A 91 3.81 -0.75 4.71
CA ILE A 91 4.63 -1.89 5.14
C ILE A 91 4.89 -1.77 6.64
N GLY A 92 4.89 -2.88 7.38
CA GLY A 92 5.19 -2.93 8.82
C GLY A 92 3.95 -3.19 9.68
N SER A 93 2.85 -2.50 9.41
CA SER A 93 1.57 -2.70 10.10
C SER A 93 0.46 -3.19 9.16
N LEU A 94 -0.49 -3.94 9.70
CA LEU A 94 -1.74 -4.31 9.02
C LEU A 94 -2.89 -3.37 9.40
N ASP A 95 -2.73 -2.57 10.46
CA ASP A 95 -3.78 -1.68 10.94
C ASP A 95 -3.84 -0.42 10.06
N PRO A 96 -4.96 -0.15 9.37
CA PRO A 96 -5.14 1.10 8.65
C PRO A 96 -5.29 2.27 9.63
N PRO A 97 -4.80 3.48 9.31
CA PRO A 97 -4.98 4.63 10.18
C PRO A 97 -6.45 4.93 10.46
N GLN A 98 -6.78 5.23 11.72
CA GLN A 98 -8.16 5.40 12.20
C GLN A 98 -8.99 6.41 11.37
N PHE A 99 -8.37 7.48 10.87
CA PHE A 99 -9.07 8.50 10.10
C PHE A 99 -9.72 7.96 8.81
N LEU A 100 -9.25 6.82 8.28
CA LEU A 100 -9.84 6.19 7.10
C LEU A 100 -11.25 5.64 7.38
N TYR A 101 -11.60 5.43 8.64
CA TYR A 101 -12.92 5.00 9.08
C TYR A 101 -13.79 6.17 9.55
N ASP A 102 -13.16 7.18 10.17
CA ASP A 102 -13.87 8.26 10.86
C ASP A 102 -14.26 9.43 9.93
N ASP A 103 -13.54 9.62 8.83
CA ASP A 103 -13.66 10.79 7.95
C ASP A 103 -14.45 10.42 6.69
N ASP A 104 -15.55 11.15 6.46
CA ASP A 104 -16.53 10.86 5.40
C ASP A 104 -15.91 10.86 4.00
N ASP A 105 -14.81 11.62 3.81
CA ASP A 105 -14.07 11.70 2.55
C ASP A 105 -13.38 10.38 2.15
N TYR A 106 -13.26 9.40 3.05
CA TYR A 106 -12.58 8.12 2.81
C TYR A 106 -13.44 6.87 2.99
N GLN A 107 -14.76 7.01 3.17
CA GLN A 107 -15.65 5.86 3.40
C GLN A 107 -15.57 4.79 2.28
N ASP A 108 -15.33 5.21 1.04
CA ASP A 108 -15.25 4.31 -0.11
C ASP A 108 -13.81 3.81 -0.42
N VAL A 109 -12.83 4.10 0.45
CA VAL A 109 -11.46 3.61 0.28
C VAL A 109 -11.44 2.10 0.45
N PHE A 110 -10.91 1.40 -0.55
CA PHE A 110 -10.68 -0.03 -0.47
C PHE A 110 -9.45 -0.32 0.39
N LEU A 111 -9.64 -1.13 1.43
CA LEU A 111 -8.59 -1.59 2.34
C LEU A 111 -8.43 -3.10 2.18
N SER A 112 -7.18 -3.58 2.06
CA SER A 112 -6.92 -5.00 1.95
C SER A 112 -5.55 -5.36 2.47
N GLU A 113 -5.51 -6.38 3.32
CA GLU A 113 -4.27 -7.02 3.72
C GLU A 113 -3.71 -7.82 2.53
N ALA A 114 -2.41 -7.70 2.30
CA ALA A 114 -1.69 -8.50 1.35
C ALA A 114 -0.42 -9.11 1.98
N SER A 115 -0.04 -10.27 1.48
CA SER A 115 1.14 -11.01 1.91
C SER A 115 1.93 -11.49 0.70
N PHE A 116 3.24 -11.71 0.88
CA PHE A 116 4.07 -12.28 -0.17
C PHE A 116 3.76 -13.77 -0.31
N LEU A 117 3.51 -14.20 -1.54
CA LEU A 117 3.35 -15.61 -1.87
C LEU A 117 4.62 -16.13 -2.52
N THR A 118 5.33 -17.03 -1.83
CA THR A 118 6.44 -17.77 -2.43
C THR A 118 5.89 -19.08 -2.99
N ARG A 119 6.01 -19.28 -4.30
CA ARG A 119 5.53 -20.49 -4.98
C ARG A 119 6.71 -21.28 -5.53
N GLU A 120 6.65 -22.60 -5.40
CA GLU A 120 7.64 -23.51 -5.96
C GLU A 120 7.61 -23.50 -7.50
N ALA A 121 8.75 -23.84 -8.10
CA ALA A 121 8.86 -23.95 -9.54
C ALA A 121 7.81 -24.93 -10.11
N GLY A 122 7.08 -24.49 -11.15
CA GLY A 122 6.01 -25.28 -11.77
C GLY A 122 4.71 -25.37 -10.96
N GLN A 123 4.59 -24.64 -9.84
CA GLN A 123 3.40 -24.67 -8.96
C GLN A 123 2.73 -23.29 -8.86
N TRP A 124 2.58 -22.63 -10.00
CA TRP A 124 2.01 -21.28 -10.09
C TRP A 124 0.54 -21.21 -9.67
N TYR A 125 -0.25 -22.25 -9.94
CA TYR A 125 -1.65 -22.33 -9.56
C TYR A 125 -1.84 -23.43 -8.53
N ARG A 126 -1.79 -23.04 -7.25
CA ARG A 126 -2.30 -23.86 -6.14
C ARG A 126 -3.38 -23.06 -5.46
N GLU A 127 -4.46 -23.73 -5.13
CA GLU A 127 -5.46 -23.16 -4.24
C GLU A 127 -4.75 -22.75 -2.94
N PRO A 128 -4.91 -21.51 -2.47
CA PRO A 128 -4.34 -21.11 -1.20
C PRO A 128 -4.87 -22.08 -0.14
N VAL A 129 -4.01 -22.57 0.74
CA VAL A 129 -4.47 -23.14 2.00
C VAL A 129 -5.26 -22.01 2.66
N SER A 130 -6.58 -22.18 2.86
CA SER A 130 -7.42 -21.16 3.49
C SER A 130 -6.76 -20.71 4.78
N SER A 131 -6.06 -19.57 4.72
CA SER A 131 -5.59 -18.87 5.90
C SER A 131 -6.84 -18.27 6.51
N THR A 132 -7.42 -18.99 7.46
CA THR A 132 -8.47 -18.49 8.33
C THR A 132 -7.91 -17.28 9.07
N ALA A 133 -8.05 -16.09 8.50
CA ALA A 133 -8.11 -14.88 9.29
C ALA A 133 -9.47 -14.94 10.00
N CYS A 134 -9.45 -15.56 11.18
CA CYS A 134 -10.60 -15.78 12.02
C CYS A 134 -11.25 -14.44 12.37
N ILE A 135 -12.40 -14.12 11.76
CA ILE A 135 -13.38 -13.28 12.43
C ILE A 135 -13.99 -14.18 13.52
N ALA A 136 -13.35 -14.18 14.69
CA ALA A 136 -13.97 -14.71 15.90
C ALA A 136 -14.91 -13.63 16.44
N THR A 137 -16.11 -13.52 15.87
CA THR A 137 -17.23 -12.91 16.60
C THR A 137 -17.81 -14.00 17.50
N SER A 138 -17.59 -13.87 18.81
CA SER A 138 -18.17 -14.72 19.83
C SER A 138 -19.70 -14.61 19.79
N GLU A 139 -20.40 -15.66 19.36
CA GLU A 139 -21.80 -15.84 19.71
C GLU A 139 -21.87 -16.19 21.20
N ALA A 140 -22.47 -15.29 21.99
CA ALA A 140 -22.82 -15.57 23.38
C ALA A 140 -24.03 -16.52 23.41
N PRO A 141 -24.03 -17.58 24.24
CA PRO A 141 -25.18 -18.47 24.33
C PRO A 141 -26.32 -17.79 25.10
N HIS A 142 -27.49 -17.75 24.45
CA HIS A 142 -28.79 -17.56 25.08
C HIS A 142 -28.95 -18.52 26.26
N SER A 143 -29.29 -17.98 27.43
CA SER A 143 -29.82 -18.75 28.55
C SER A 143 -31.33 -18.58 28.53
N GLU A 144 -32.05 -19.67 28.28
CA GLU A 144 -33.49 -19.79 28.52
C GLU A 144 -33.73 -20.00 30.02
N GLU A 145 -34.62 -19.21 30.60
CA GLU A 145 -35.41 -19.57 31.80
C GLU A 145 -36.86 -19.11 31.58
#